data_AF-A0A2Z3RWH3-F1
#
_entry.id   AF-A0A2Z3RWH3-F1
#
_cell.length_a   1.000
_cell.length_b   1.000
_cell.length_c   1.000
_cell.angle_alpha   90.00
_cell.angle_beta   90.00
_cell.angle_gamma   90.00
#
_symmetry.space_group_name_H-M   'P 1'
#
loop_
_entity.id
_entity.type
_entity.pdbx_description
1 polymer ?
#
loop_
_entity_poly.entity_id
_entity_poly.type
_entity_poly.pdbx_seq_one_letter_code
_entity_poly.pdbx_strand_id
1 'polypeptide(L)'
;MFTMDESTLLAHALRDYLRVQLTDSQVRLMDNALQAGEPVSALGAGLSIAAHNSVALPPIFAEKILHLESLSADEIADFTTDFTHIPVWLKMVS
;
A
#
# COMPACT_ATOMS: atom_id res chain seq x y z
N MET A 1 -10.95 1.56 24.17
CA MET A 1 -10.99 2.21 22.84
C MET A 1 -9.89 1.53 22.04
N PHE A 2 -10.23 0.65 21.09
CA PHE A 2 -9.23 0.00 20.25
C PHE A 2 -8.69 1.06 19.30
N THR A 3 -7.54 1.64 19.61
CA THR A 3 -6.75 2.38 18.63
C THR A 3 -6.36 1.37 17.56
N MET A 4 -7.13 1.31 16.48
CA MET A 4 -6.74 0.55 15.30
C MET A 4 -5.42 1.12 14.82
N ASP A 5 -4.43 0.26 14.71
CA ASP A 5 -3.10 0.65 14.26
C ASP A 5 -3.19 1.29 12.87
N GLU A 6 -2.56 2.45 12.69
CA GLU A 6 -2.67 3.27 11.48
C GLU A 6 -2.22 2.48 10.24
N SER A 7 -1.23 1.60 10.41
CA SER A 7 -0.77 0.71 9.34
C SER A 7 -1.85 -0.26 8.87
N THR A 8 -2.70 -0.76 9.78
CA THR A 8 -3.82 -1.64 9.44
C THR A 8 -4.87 -0.90 8.62
N LEU A 9 -5.18 0.34 9.01
CA LEU A 9 -6.11 1.18 8.26
C LEU A 9 -5.60 1.43 6.84
N LEU A 10 -4.33 1.83 6.70
CA LEU A 10 -3.71 2.10 5.41
C LEU A 10 -3.60 0.85 4.54
N ALA A 11 -3.27 -0.30 5.11
CA ALA A 11 -3.18 -1.57 4.40
C ALA A 11 -4.53 -1.99 3.81
N HIS A 12 -5.62 -1.86 4.58
CA HIS A 12 -6.97 -2.09 4.07
C HIS A 12 -7.35 -1.07 2.99
N ALA A 13 -7.07 0.22 3.19
CA ALA A 13 -7.36 1.26 2.21
C ALA A 13 -6.62 1.04 0.89
N LEU A 14 -5.35 0.66 0.95
CA LEU A 14 -4.54 0.34 -0.24
C LEU A 14 -5.09 -0.90 -0.96
N ARG A 15 -5.43 -1.95 -0.21
CA ARG A 15 -6.03 -3.16 -0.78
C ARG A 15 -7.34 -2.86 -1.49
N ASP A 16 -8.21 -2.07 -0.87
CA ASP A 16 -9.51 -1.71 -1.45
C ASP A 16 -9.35 -0.86 -2.71
N TYR A 17 -8.41 0.08 -2.68
CA TYR A 17 -8.05 0.90 -3.82
C TYR A 17 -7.54 0.06 -5.01
N LEU A 18 -6.66 -0.91 -4.74
CA LEU A 18 -6.10 -1.80 -5.76
C LEU A 18 -7.14 -2.79 -6.29
N ARG A 19 -8.05 -3.30 -5.46
CA ARG A 19 -9.13 -4.20 -5.88
C ARG A 19 -10.09 -3.62 -6.92
N VAL A 20 -10.26 -2.31 -6.95
CA VAL A 20 -11.09 -1.66 -7.98
C VAL A 20 -10.44 -1.74 -9.37
N GLN A 21 -9.12 -1.92 -9.42
CA GLN A 21 -8.32 -1.84 -10.64
C GLN A 21 -7.70 -3.19 -11.04
N LEU A 22 -7.61 -4.13 -10.11
CA LEU A 22 -6.95 -5.42 -10.25
C LEU A 22 -7.91 -6.55 -9.87
N THR A 23 -7.57 -7.78 -10.29
CA THR A 23 -8.32 -8.98 -9.92
C THR A 23 -8.04 -9.41 -8.48
N ASP A 24 -8.98 -10.14 -7.87
CA ASP A 24 -8.81 -10.73 -6.54
C ASP A 24 -7.54 -11.59 -6.41
N SER A 25 -7.15 -12.25 -7.51
CA SER A 25 -5.93 -13.07 -7.53
C SER A 25 -4.66 -12.26 -7.38
N GLN A 26 -4.63 -11.03 -7.91
CA GLN A 26 -3.46 -10.15 -7.87
C GLN A 26 -3.24 -9.54 -6.49
N VAL A 27 -4.32 -9.25 -5.74
CA VAL A 27 -4.24 -8.67 -4.40
C VAL A 27 -4.17 -9.72 -3.28
N ARG A 28 -4.22 -11.01 -3.63
CA ARG A 28 -4.29 -12.11 -2.65
C ARG A 28 -3.15 -12.10 -1.62
N LEU A 29 -1.95 -11.66 -2.02
CA LEU A 29 -0.83 -11.54 -1.09
C LEU A 29 -1.12 -10.51 0.02
N MET A 30 -1.78 -9.40 -0.30
CA MET A 30 -2.21 -8.43 0.70
C MET A 30 -3.28 -9.02 1.62
N ASP A 31 -4.24 -9.78 1.07
CA ASP A 31 -5.29 -10.40 1.88
C ASP A 31 -4.74 -11.42 2.87
N ASN A 32 -3.77 -12.24 2.44
CA ASN A 32 -3.11 -13.19 3.32
C ASN A 32 -2.36 -12.49 4.46
N ALA A 33 -1.61 -11.42 4.16
CA ALA A 33 -0.88 -10.64 5.16
C ALA A 33 -1.84 -9.95 6.15
N LEU A 34 -2.94 -9.35 5.66
CA LEU A 34 -3.98 -8.76 6.51
C LEU A 34 -4.64 -9.80 7.42
N GLN A 35 -4.92 -11.01 6.92
CA GLN A 35 -5.46 -12.10 7.73
C GLN A 35 -4.48 -12.63 8.77
N ALA A 36 -3.17 -12.57 8.50
CA ALA A 36 -2.12 -12.92 9.44
C ALA A 36 -1.86 -11.85 10.51
N GLY A 37 -2.47 -10.66 10.38
CA GLY A 37 -2.20 -9.53 11.27
C GLY A 37 -0.87 -8.83 10.96
N GLU A 38 -0.43 -8.87 9.70
CA GLU A 38 0.83 -8.30 9.22
C GLU A 38 0.56 -7.10 8.28
N PRO A 39 0.06 -5.97 8.81
CA PRO A 39 -0.37 -4.84 8.00
C PRO A 39 0.80 -4.17 7.24
N VAL A 40 2.00 -4.11 7.82
CA VAL A 40 3.17 -3.56 7.14
C VAL A 40 3.60 -4.44 5.97
N SER A 41 3.58 -5.77 6.13
CA SER A 41 3.83 -6.71 5.03
C SER A 41 2.76 -6.60 3.94
N ALA A 42 1.50 -6.35 4.31
CA ALA A 42 0.44 -6.07 3.36
C ALA A 42 0.67 -4.77 2.58
N LEU A 43 1.20 -3.71 3.22
CA LEU A 43 1.60 -2.47 2.56
C LEU A 43 2.71 -2.72 1.54
N GLY A 44 3.79 -3.39 1.93
CA GLY A 44 4.89 -3.73 1.01
C GLY A 44 4.42 -4.57 -0.19
N ALA A 45 3.57 -5.58 0.06
CA ALA A 45 2.95 -6.35 -1.02
C ALA A 45 2.11 -5.45 -1.95
N GLY A 46 1.31 -4.53 -1.39
CA GLY A 46 0.49 -3.60 -2.16
C GLY A 46 1.30 -2.64 -3.03
N LEU A 47 2.40 -2.09 -2.51
CA LEU A 47 3.30 -1.22 -3.25
C LEU A 47 3.97 -1.98 -4.41
N SER A 48 4.50 -3.18 -4.13
CA SER A 48 5.08 -4.04 -5.16
C SER A 48 4.07 -4.43 -6.24
N ILE A 49 2.82 -4.76 -5.85
CA ILE A 49 1.72 -5.03 -6.79
C ILE A 49 1.40 -3.81 -7.65
N ALA A 50 1.32 -2.62 -7.05
CA ALA A 50 1.05 -1.37 -7.77
C ALA A 50 2.15 -1.06 -8.79
N ALA A 51 3.42 -1.19 -8.39
CA ALA A 51 4.58 -1.03 -9.28
C ALA A 51 4.55 -2.04 -10.43
N HIS A 52 4.39 -3.34 -10.11
CA HIS A 52 4.40 -4.42 -11.10
C HIS A 52 3.28 -4.28 -12.14
N ASN A 53 2.09 -3.87 -11.71
CA ASN A 53 0.93 -3.73 -12.59
C ASN A 53 0.78 -2.31 -13.16
N SER A 54 1.75 -1.41 -12.92
CA SER A 54 1.71 -0.01 -13.36
C SER A 54 0.41 0.72 -12.95
N VAL A 55 -0.06 0.49 -11.73
CA VAL A 55 -1.22 1.18 -11.15
C VAL A 55 -0.74 2.43 -10.42
N ALA A 56 -1.18 3.59 -10.87
CA ALA A 56 -0.85 4.84 -10.20
C ALA A 56 -1.56 4.90 -8.84
N LEU A 57 -0.86 5.40 -7.81
CA LEU A 57 -1.42 5.57 -6.47
C LEU A 57 -1.66 7.04 -6.15
N PRO A 58 -2.80 7.41 -5.55
CA PRO A 58 -3.00 8.74 -4.96
C PRO A 58 -1.83 9.14 -4.05
N PRO A 59 -1.30 10.38 -4.16
CA PRO A 59 -0.12 10.81 -3.40
C PRO A 59 -0.26 10.67 -1.87
N ILE A 60 -1.50 10.70 -1.37
CA ILE A 60 -1.81 10.50 0.05
C ILE A 60 -1.35 9.15 0.58
N PHE A 61 -1.27 8.10 -0.27
CA PHE A 61 -0.71 6.81 0.16
C PHE A 61 0.77 6.93 0.49
N ALA A 62 1.57 7.58 -0.36
CA ALA A 62 2.99 7.80 -0.09
C ALA A 62 3.20 8.67 1.15
N GLU A 63 2.45 9.76 1.27
CA GLU A 63 2.52 10.64 2.45
C GLU A 63 2.22 9.87 3.73
N LYS A 64 1.15 9.07 3.77
CA LYS A 64 0.74 8.37 4.99
C LYS A 64 1.59 7.16 5.31
N ILE A 65 1.94 6.36 4.31
CA ILE A 65 2.72 5.13 4.52
C ILE A 65 4.13 5.47 5.02
N LEU A 66 4.82 6.44 4.41
CA LEU A 66 6.20 6.79 4.80
C LEU A 66 6.32 7.48 6.16
N HIS A 67 5.21 7.94 6.75
CA HIS A 67 5.17 8.56 8.08
C HIS A 67 4.67 7.62 9.19
N LEU A 68 4.43 6.34 8.88
CA LEU A 68 4.05 5.36 9.89
C LEU A 68 5.17 5.17 10.91
N GLU A 69 4.87 5.40 12.19
CA GLU A 69 5.82 5.21 13.30
C GLU A 69 6.27 3.75 13.46
N SER A 70 5.50 2.81 12.93
CA SER A 70 5.78 1.36 12.99
C SER A 70 6.81 0.88 11.98
N LEU A 71 7.22 1.72 11.02
CA LEU A 71 8.21 1.32 10.01
C LEU A 71 9.65 1.40 10.54
N SER A 72 10.39 0.34 10.26
CA SER A 72 11.84 0.33 10.36
C SER A 72 12.49 1.17 9.25
N ALA A 73 13.76 1.53 9.45
CA ALA A 73 14.53 2.26 8.44
C ALA A 73 14.64 1.49 7.11
N ASP A 74 14.74 0.16 7.19
CA ASP A 74 14.81 -0.71 6.02
C ASP A 74 13.47 -0.71 5.25
N GLU A 75 12.34 -0.82 5.96
CA GLU A 75 11.01 -0.71 5.33
C GLU A 75 10.76 0.65 4.69
N ILE A 76 11.23 1.74 5.31
CA ILE A 76 11.15 3.08 4.72
C ILE A 76 11.95 3.14 3.41
N ALA A 77 13.16 2.56 3.39
CA ALA A 77 14.00 2.53 2.19
C ALA A 77 13.38 1.69 1.07
N ASP A 78 12.86 0.51 1.41
CA ASP A 78 12.18 -0.38 0.47
C ASP A 78 10.92 0.29 -0.11
N PHE A 79 10.06 0.86 0.75
CA PHE A 79 8.83 1.52 0.30
C PHE A 79 9.12 2.77 -0.54
N THR A 80 10.14 3.54 -0.16
CA THR A 80 10.59 4.69 -0.97
C THR A 80 11.02 4.22 -2.36
N THR A 81 11.74 3.11 -2.44
CA THR A 81 12.17 2.51 -3.72
C THR A 81 10.96 2.07 -4.55
N ASP A 82 10.00 1.36 -3.95
CA ASP A 82 8.78 0.95 -4.65
C ASP A 82 7.99 2.15 -5.19
N PHE A 83 7.86 3.23 -4.43
CA PHE A 83 7.19 4.45 -4.89
C PHE A 83 7.86 5.08 -6.12
N THR A 84 9.18 4.91 -6.32
CA THR A 84 9.85 5.38 -7.55
C THR A 84 9.46 4.59 -8.80
N HIS A 85 8.99 3.35 -8.63
CA HIS A 85 8.56 2.48 -9.71
C HIS A 85 7.05 2.58 -10.00
N ILE A 86 6.29 3.22 -9.10
CA ILE A 86 4.86 3.46 -9.27
C ILE A 86 4.64 4.66 -10.21
N PRO A 87 3.76 4.56 -11.23
CA PRO A 87 3.53 5.65 -12.14
C PRO A 87 2.85 6.85 -11.45
N VAL A 88 3.15 8.05 -11.96
CA VAL A 88 2.64 9.31 -11.41
C VAL A 88 1.11 9.35 -11.46
N TRP A 89 0.52 9.73 -10.32
CA TRP A 89 -0.91 9.99 -10.23
C TRP A 89 -1.32 11.23 -11.03
N LEU A 90 -1.84 11.02 -12.23
CA LEU A 90 -2.52 12.06 -12.99
C LEU A 90 -3.96 12.14 -12.47
N LYS A 91 -4.23 13.10 -11.58
CA LYS A 91 -5.59 13.41 -11.16
C LYS A 91 -6.36 13.82 -12.42
N MET A 92 -7.20 12.95 -12.96
CA MET A 92 -8.07 13.32 -14.07
C MET A 92 -9.00 14.41 -13.55
N VAL A 93 -8.73 15.64 -13.96
CA VAL A 93 -9.65 16.76 -13.81
C VAL A 93 -10.75 16.48 -14.84
N SER A 94 -11.88 15.97 -14.38
CA SER A 94 -13.14 15.92 -15.12
C SER A 94 -14.12 16.89 -14.50
#